data_AF-A0A5K1A3R3-F1
#
_entry.id   AF-A0A5K1A3R3-F1
#
_cell.length_a   1.000
_cell.length_b   1.000
_cell.length_c   1.000
_cell.angle_alpha   90.00
_cell.angle_beta   90.00
_cell.angle_gamma   90.00
#
_symmetry.space_group_name_H-M   'P 1'
#
loop_
_entity.id
_entity.type
_entity.pdbx_description
1 polymer ?
#
loop_
_entity_poly.entity_id
_entity_poly.type
_entity_poly.pdbx_seq_one_letter_code
_entity_poly.pdbx_strand_id
1 'polypeptide(L)' 'FHVLSEFDEVKRSCRKRLDGHNKRRRKSQPDTALGNSVSSIK' A
#
# COMPACT_ATOMS: atom_id res chain seq x y z
N PHE A 1 -19.65 11.48 -4.61
CA PHE A 1 -18.32 12.07 -4.35
C PHE A 1 -18.01 11.92 -2.87
N HIS A 2 -16.76 11.59 -2.49
CA HIS A 2 -16.37 11.44 -1.08
C HIS A 2 -15.85 12.77 -0.55
N VAL A 3 -16.01 13.04 0.74
CA VAL A 3 -15.53 14.28 1.37
C VAL A 3 -14.01 14.22 1.51
N LEU A 4 -13.31 15.34 1.28
CA LEU A 4 -11.85 15.43 1.39
C LEU A 4 -11.33 15.01 2.79
N SER A 5 -12.14 15.18 3.84
CA SER A 5 -11.83 14.75 5.19
C SER A 5 -11.71 13.22 5.36
N GLU A 6 -12.26 12.43 4.44
CA GLU A 6 -12.14 10.97 4.41
C GLU A 6 -10.91 10.48 3.64
N PHE A 7 -10.18 11.40 2.99
CA PHE A 7 -8.95 11.10 2.27
C PHE A 7 -7.72 11.17 3.20
N ASP A 8 -6.76 10.32 2.89
CA ASP A 8 -5.40 10.41 3.40
C ASP A 8 -4.58 11.29 2.46
N GLU A 9 -3.93 12.34 2.96
CA GLU A 9 -3.20 13.29 2.13
C GLU A 9 -1.89 12.72 1.56
N VAL A 10 -1.23 11.84 2.31
CA VAL A 10 0.05 11.23 1.93
C VAL A 10 -0.16 10.22 0.79
N LYS A 11 -1.19 9.38 0.90
CA LYS A 11 -1.49 8.32 -0.08
C LYS A 11 -2.60 8.69 -1.06
N ARG A 12 -3.17 9.90 -0.93
CA ARG A 12 -4.27 10.44 -1.76
C ARG A 12 -5.35 9.41 -2.07
N SER A 13 -5.81 8.69 -1.04
CA SER A 13 -6.88 7.70 -1.17
C SER A 13 -7.82 7.74 0.01
N CYS A 14 -9.07 7.34 -0.19
CA CYS A 14 -10.03 7.22 0.89
C CYS A 14 -9.53 6.19 1.92
N ARG A 15 -9.55 6.55 3.20
CA ARG A 15 -9.06 5.72 4.33
C ARG A 15 -9.67 4.31 4.33
N LYS A 16 -10.95 4.18 4.00
CA LYS A 16 -11.66 2.88 3.87
C LYS A 16 -11.02 1.95 2.84
N ARG A 17 -10.59 2.47 1.69
CA ARG A 17 -9.90 1.66 0.66
C ARG A 17 -8.52 1.26 1.15
N LEU A 18 -7.81 2.18 1.82
CA LEU A 18 -6.47 1.96 2.33
C LEU A 18 -6.41 0.79 3.31
N ASP A 19 -7.41 0.62 4.18
CA ASP A 19 -7.47 -0.52 5.10
C ASP A 19 -7.54 -1.88 4.38
N GLY A 20 -8.34 -1.95 3.31
CA GLY A 20 -8.42 -3.14 2.46
C GLY A 20 -7.08 -3.42 1.73
N HIS A 21 -6.45 -2.38 1.20
CA HIS A 21 -5.13 -2.50 0.56
C HIS A 21 -4.04 -2.93 1.55
N ASN A 22 -4.00 -2.32 2.74
CA ASN A 22 -3.04 -2.64 3.79
C ASN A 22 -3.21 -4.10 4.26
N LYS A 23 -4.43 -4.59 4.42
CA LYS A 23 -4.70 -6.00 4.78
C LYS A 23 -4.18 -6.97 3.70
N ARG A 24 -4.40 -6.67 2.41
CA ARG A 24 -3.86 -7.49 1.31
C ARG A 24 -2.34 -7.43 1.19
N ARG A 25 -1.72 -6.28 1.46
CA ARG A 25 -0.25 -6.14 1.52
C ARG A 25 0.37 -6.84 2.73
N ARG A 26 -0.31 -6.83 3.89
CA ARG A 26 0.15 -7.47 5.14
C ARG A 26 -0.01 -8.99 5.11
N LYS A 27 -0.95 -9.53 4.33
CA LYS A 27 -0.96 -10.96 4.03
C LYS A 27 0.31 -11.23 3.22
N SER A 28 1.24 -12.02 3.77
CA SER A 28 2.46 -12.40 3.06
C SER A 28 2.07 -12.82 1.65
N GLN A 29 2.48 -12.03 0.66
CA GLN A 29 2.25 -12.38 -0.73
C GLN A 29 2.99 -13.71 -0.96
N PRO A 30 2.35 -14.73 -1.55
CA PRO A 30 3.08 -15.90 -1.99
C PRO A 30 4.11 -15.46 -3.03
N ASP A 31 5.38 -15.44 -2.61
CA ASP A 31 6.64 -15.30 -3.36
C ASP A 31 6.75 -14.30 -4.54
N THR A 32 5.85 -13.32 -4.65
CA THR A 32 5.92 -12.27 -5.69
C THR A 32 6.31 -10.90 -5.13
N ALA A 33 6.80 -10.85 -3.89
CA ALA A 33 7.34 -9.65 -3.24
C ALA A 33 8.86 -9.73 -2.96
N LEU A 34 9.55 -10.77 -3.41
CA LEU A 34 11.03 -10.85 -3.45
C LEU A 34 11.54 -10.46 -4.85
N GLY A 35 11.02 -9.37 -5.39
CA GLY A 35 11.23 -8.99 -6.79
C GLY A 35 11.58 -7.53 -6.99
N ASN A 36 12.23 -6.88 -6.02
CA ASN A 36 12.99 -5.62 -6.19
C ASN A 36 13.74 -5.24 -4.90
N SER A 37 14.69 -6.08 -4.49
CA SER A 37 15.76 -5.66 -3.59
C SER A 37 17.08 -6.17 -4.15
N VAL A 38 17.38 -5.71 -5.37
CA VAL A 38 18.72 -5.81 -5.94
C VAL A 38 19.17 -4.40 -6.32
N SER A 39 20.38 -4.06 -5.85
CA SER A 39 21.16 -2.81 -6.04
C SER A 39 20.87 -1.75 -4.95
N SER A 40 21.81 -1.36 -4.07
CA SER A 40 23.26 -1.26 -4.26
C SER A 40 24.04 -1.49 -2.96
N ILE A 41 24.75 -2.62 -2.88
CA ILE A 41 26.00 -2.75 -2.12
C ILE A 41 27.03 -3.25 -3.12
N LYS A 42 27.71 -2.32 -3.76
CA LYS A 42 29.15 -2.34 -4.08
C LYS A 42 29.62 -0.91 -4.11
#